data_AF-A0A0C3JLK5-F1
#
_entry.id   AF-A0A0C3JLK5-F1
#
_cell.length_a   1.000
_cell.length_b   1.000
_cell.length_c   1.000
_cell.angle_alpha   90.00
_cell.angle_beta   90.00
_cell.angle_gamma   90.00
#
_symmetry.space_group_name_H-M   'P 1'
#
loop_
_entity.id
_entity.type
_entity.pdbx_description
1 polymer ?
#
loop_
_entity_poly.entity_id
_entity_poly.type
_entity_poly.pdbx_seq_one_letter_code
_entity_poly.pdbx_strand_id
1 'polypeptide(L)'
;MAIESKSTPDPICEPCLAGKMHANRFPSSSNHASRPLELVHSNVHSVGHPLLGIQILAKSEVFEAFKTFKAFAENQRKQKIKILSDDKGGEYMSNSFINFCSH
;
A
#
# COMPACT_ATOMS: atom_id res chain seq x y z
N MET A 1 -29.48 -5.46 37.61
CA MET A 1 -30.72 -5.26 36.82
C MET A 1 -30.84 -6.41 35.85
N ALA A 2 -31.78 -7.33 36.08
CA ALA A 2 -32.14 -8.33 35.08
C ALA A 2 -33.10 -7.67 34.10
N ILE A 3 -32.79 -7.73 32.81
CA ILE A 3 -33.65 -7.18 31.76
C ILE A 3 -34.59 -8.32 31.37
N GLU A 4 -35.80 -8.33 31.90
CA GLU A 4 -36.81 -9.33 31.55
C GLU A 4 -37.64 -8.83 30.36
N SER A 5 -37.37 -9.39 29.17
CA SER A 5 -38.21 -9.17 27.99
C SER A 5 -39.25 -10.28 27.87
N LYS A 6 -40.52 -9.90 27.64
CA LYS A 6 -41.62 -10.84 27.35
C LYS A 6 -41.79 -11.14 25.86
N SER A 7 -41.02 -10.49 24.98
CA SER A 7 -41.08 -10.75 23.54
C SER A 7 -40.20 -11.93 23.15
N THR A 8 -40.64 -12.71 22.17
CA THR A 8 -39.80 -13.71 21.53
C THR A 8 -38.60 -13.01 20.90
N PRO A 9 -37.36 -13.51 21.09
CA PRO A 9 -36.17 -12.94 20.47
C PRO A 9 -36.36 -12.88 18.96
N ASP A 10 -35.92 -11.78 18.34
CA ASP A 10 -35.89 -11.69 16.88
C ASP A 10 -35.06 -12.87 16.34
N PRO A 11 -35.55 -13.64 15.34
CA PRO A 11 -34.75 -14.68 14.70
C PRO A 11 -33.42 -14.13 14.14
N ILE A 12 -33.33 -12.82 13.85
CA ILE A 12 -32.13 -12.13 13.41
C ILE A 12 -31.77 -11.03 14.42
N CYS A 13 -30.69 -11.25 15.16
CA CYS A 13 -30.14 -10.21 16.04
C CYS A 13 -29.17 -9.32 15.24
N GLU A 14 -29.65 -8.16 14.78
CA GLU A 14 -28.84 -7.13 14.08
C GLU A 14 -27.48 -6.85 14.75
N PRO A 15 -27.39 -6.64 16.09
CA PRO A 15 -26.09 -6.50 16.77
C PRO A 15 -25.17 -7.72 16.64
N CYS A 16 -25.71 -8.94 16.72
CA CYS A 16 -24.91 -10.16 16.52
C CYS A 16 -24.52 -10.35 15.06
N LEU A 17 -25.37 -9.95 14.12
CA LEU A 17 -25.06 -9.97 12.69
C LEU A 17 -23.90 -9.01 12.41
N ALA A 18 -23.98 -7.75 12.87
CA ALA A 18 -22.91 -6.77 12.74
C ALA A 18 -21.60 -7.20 13.43
N GLY A 19 -21.70 -7.82 14.61
CA GLY A 19 -20.53 -8.29 15.38
C GLY A 19 -19.88 -9.58 14.88
N LYS A 20 -20.61 -10.41 14.11
CA LYS A 20 -20.13 -11.68 13.56
C LYS A 20 -20.02 -11.69 12.03
N MET A 21 -20.34 -10.58 11.37
CA MET A 21 -20.22 -10.46 9.92
C MET A 21 -18.77 -10.61 9.50
N HIS A 22 -18.49 -11.53 8.57
CA HIS A 22 -17.20 -11.55 7.88
C HIS A 22 -17.01 -10.20 7.18
N ALA A 23 -15.81 -9.62 7.28
CA ALA A 23 -15.53 -8.32 6.68
C ALA A 23 -16.11 -8.22 5.27
N ASN A 24 -16.89 -7.17 5.01
CA ASN A 24 -17.43 -6.90 3.68
C ASN A 24 -16.28 -6.95 2.67
N ARG A 25 -16.56 -7.45 1.45
CA ARG A 25 -15.57 -7.37 0.37
C ARG A 25 -15.07 -5.94 0.28
N PHE A 26 -13.76 -5.76 0.32
CA PHE A 26 -13.18 -4.43 0.14
C PHE A 26 -13.67 -3.86 -1.20
N PRO A 27 -14.03 -2.56 -1.24
CA PRO A 27 -14.42 -1.92 -2.48
C PRO A 27 -13.28 -2.05 -3.50
N SER A 28 -13.62 -2.06 -4.79
CA SER A 28 -12.61 -2.04 -5.85
C SER A 28 -11.70 -0.84 -5.66
N SER A 29 -10.40 -1.09 -5.47
CA SER A 29 -9.42 -0.03 -5.25
C SER A 29 -8.75 0.38 -6.55
N SER A 30 -8.30 1.64 -6.61
CA SER A 30 -7.41 2.13 -7.68
C SER A 30 -5.96 1.66 -7.52
N ASN A 31 -5.67 0.77 -6.56
CA ASN A 31 -4.32 0.25 -6.30
C ASN A 31 -3.91 -0.87 -7.27
N HIS A 32 -4.62 -1.01 -8.38
CA HIS A 32 -4.35 -2.00 -9.41
C HIS A 32 -4.10 -1.30 -10.75
N ALA A 33 -2.95 -1.59 -11.37
CA ALA A 33 -2.63 -1.14 -12.71
C ALA A 33 -3.09 -2.15 -13.76
N SER A 34 -3.53 -1.65 -14.92
CA SER A 34 -3.89 -2.48 -16.07
C SER A 34 -2.70 -2.76 -16.99
N ARG A 35 -1.73 -1.83 -17.03
CA ARG A 35 -0.52 -1.94 -17.84
C ARG A 35 0.73 -1.77 -16.98
N PRO A 36 1.89 -2.31 -17.42
CA PRO A 36 3.15 -2.08 -16.74
C PRO A 36 3.46 -0.60 -16.53
N LEU A 37 4.03 -0.27 -15.37
CA LEU A 37 4.48 1.07 -14.97
C LEU A 37 3.38 2.15 -14.85
N GLU A 38 2.09 1.81 -14.95
CA GLU A 38 1.02 2.77 -14.65
C GLU A 38 0.94 3.11 -13.16
N LEU A 39 1.17 2.12 -12.30
CA LEU A 39 1.25 2.27 -10.86
C LEU A 39 2.36 1.36 -10.34
N VAL A 40 3.32 1.96 -9.62
CA VAL A 40 4.38 1.24 -8.93
C VAL A 40 4.22 1.46 -7.44
N HIS A 41 4.19 0.37 -6.68
CA HIS A 41 4.25 0.43 -5.23
C HIS A 41 5.71 0.26 -4.78
N SER A 42 6.19 1.19 -3.97
CA SER A 42 7.52 1.12 -3.37
C SER A 42 7.38 0.93 -1.87
N ASN A 43 8.19 0.03 -1.31
CA ASN A 43 8.25 -0.19 0.13
C ASN A 43 9.69 -0.50 0.58
N VAL A 44 10.03 -0.05 1.77
CA VAL A 44 11.26 -0.44 2.47
C VAL A 44 10.93 -1.60 3.41
N HIS A 45 11.72 -2.66 3.34
CA HIS A 45 11.53 -3.80 4.22
C HIS A 45 12.85 -4.18 4.90
N SER A 46 12.80 -4.43 6.21
CA SER A 46 13.98 -4.64 7.04
C SER A 46 14.57 -6.07 6.99
N VAL A 47 14.31 -6.85 5.94
CA VAL A 47 14.87 -8.22 5.83
C VAL A 47 16.19 -8.22 5.08
N GLY A 48 17.19 -8.89 5.67
CA GLY A 48 18.49 -9.15 5.06
C GLY A 48 18.45 -10.24 3.98
N HIS A 49 17.48 -10.22 3.07
CA HIS A 49 17.45 -11.16 1.94
C HIS A 49 17.85 -10.44 0.64
N PRO A 50 19.14 -10.47 0.25
CA PRO A 50 19.70 -9.64 -0.81
C PRO A 50 19.22 -9.99 -2.24
N LEU A 51 18.39 -11.03 -2.40
CA LEU A 51 17.99 -11.53 -3.73
C LEU A 51 16.70 -10.93 -4.28
N LEU A 52 15.96 -10.12 -3.51
CA LEU A 52 14.62 -9.64 -3.92
C LEU A 52 14.50 -8.13 -4.17
N GLY A 53 15.56 -7.34 -3.99
CA GLY A 53 15.48 -5.88 -4.11
C GLY A 53 16.82 -5.16 -4.12
N ILE A 54 16.77 -3.82 -4.18
CA ILE A 54 17.95 -2.96 -4.03
C ILE A 54 18.31 -2.92 -2.55
N GLN A 55 19.51 -3.40 -2.21
CA GLN A 55 20.01 -3.33 -0.85
C GLN A 55 20.34 -1.88 -0.50
N ILE A 56 19.79 -1.41 0.62
CA ILE A 56 20.13 -0.13 1.24
C ILE A 56 20.65 -0.38 2.66
N LEU A 57 21.54 0.49 3.14
CA LEU A 57 22.13 0.42 4.47
C LEU A 57 21.43 1.34 5.47
N ALA A 58 20.79 2.41 4.97
CA ALA A 58 20.06 3.37 5.79
C ALA A 58 18.79 3.86 5.09
N LYS A 59 17.78 4.25 5.87
CA LYS A 59 16.54 4.84 5.36
C LYS A 59 16.77 6.13 4.54
N SER A 60 17.87 6.83 4.78
CA SER A 60 18.26 8.01 3.99
C SER A 60 18.63 7.69 2.54
N GLU A 61 18.98 6.44 2.22
CA GLU A 61 19.40 6.02 0.87
C GLU A 61 18.23 5.67 -0.05
N VAL A 62 17.01 5.62 0.49
CA VAL A 62 15.79 5.22 -0.23
C VAL A 62 15.59 6.03 -1.51
N PHE A 63 15.88 7.33 -1.48
CA PHE A 63 15.74 8.18 -2.66
C PHE A 63 16.71 7.82 -3.80
N GLU A 64 17.98 7.54 -3.48
CA GLU A 64 18.98 7.15 -4.48
C GLU A 64 18.71 5.74 -5.02
N ALA A 65 18.31 4.82 -4.14
CA ALA A 65 17.86 3.49 -4.53
C ALA A 65 16.65 3.58 -5.47
N PHE A 66 15.68 4.45 -5.18
CA PHE A 66 14.52 4.66 -6.04
C PHE A 66 14.90 5.22 -7.41
N LYS A 67 15.81 6.20 -7.49
CA LYS A 67 16.32 6.72 -8.78
C LYS A 67 16.94 5.61 -9.63
N THR A 68 17.72 4.74 -9.00
CA THR A 68 18.34 3.58 -9.65
C THR A 68 17.29 2.62 -10.19
N PHE A 69 16.29 2.27 -9.35
CA PHE A 69 15.16 1.43 -9.76
C PHE A 69 14.37 2.04 -10.92
N LYS A 70 14.03 3.34 -10.85
CA LYS A 70 13.26 4.04 -11.90
C LYS A 70 13.99 3.95 -13.22
N ALA A 71 15.28 4.27 -13.27
CA ALA A 71 16.08 4.21 -14.49
C ALA A 71 16.07 2.78 -15.08
N PHE A 72 16.30 1.77 -14.24
CA PHE A 72 16.27 0.37 -14.65
C PHE A 72 14.90 -0.03 -15.24
N ALA A 73 13.82 0.20 -14.49
CA ALA A 73 12.47 -0.21 -14.88
C ALA A 73 12.00 0.48 -16.17
N GLU A 74 12.26 1.79 -16.29
CA GLU A 74 11.89 2.56 -17.47
C GLU A 74 12.67 2.14 -18.71
N ASN A 75 13.96 1.84 -18.57
CA ASN A 75 14.79 1.37 -19.68
C ASN A 75 14.38 -0.02 -20.16
N GLN A 76 14.07 -0.93 -19.23
CA GLN A 76 13.67 -2.30 -19.56
C GLN A 76 12.35 -2.34 -20.36
N ARG A 77 11.41 -1.44 -20.06
CA ARG A 77 10.09 -1.39 -20.72
C ARG A 77 9.98 -0.32 -21.80
N LYS A 78 10.99 0.56 -21.93
CA LYS A 78 10.94 1.80 -22.73
C LYS A 78 9.66 2.61 -22.48
N GLN A 79 9.26 2.68 -21.21
CA GLN A 79 8.04 3.34 -20.73
C GLN A 79 8.37 4.12 -19.47
N LYS A 80 7.61 5.18 -19.17
CA LYS A 80 7.77 5.97 -17.95
C LYS A 80 6.88 5.45 -16.83
N ILE A 81 7.35 5.54 -15.59
CA ILE A 81 6.49 5.33 -14.41
C ILE A 81 5.51 6.50 -14.34
N LYS A 82 4.20 6.22 -14.31
CA LYS A 82 3.17 7.26 -14.25
C LYS A 82 2.85 7.68 -12.82
N ILE A 83 2.64 6.70 -11.94
CA ILE A 83 2.27 6.93 -10.55
C ILE A 83 3.16 6.08 -9.65
N LEU A 84 3.76 6.72 -8.65
CA LEU A 84 4.38 6.07 -7.51
C LEU A 84 3.41 6.10 -6.33
N SER A 85 3.23 4.95 -5.67
CA SER A 85 2.54 4.86 -4.39
C SER A 85 3.47 4.28 -3.34
N ASP A 86 3.54 4.92 -2.19
CA ASP A 86 4.29 4.50 -1.00
C ASP A 86 3.36 4.48 0.23
N ASP A 87 3.88 4.02 1.35
CA ASP A 87 3.16 3.96 2.64
C ASP A 87 3.21 5.29 3.42
N LYS A 88 3.77 6.35 2.84
CA LYS A 88 4.02 7.65 3.42
C LYS A 88 5.01 7.62 4.60
N GLY A 89 5.90 6.63 4.63
CA GLY A 89 7.04 6.60 5.54
C GLY A 89 7.94 7.84 5.39
N GLY A 90 8.57 8.26 6.48
CA GLY A 90 9.39 9.49 6.52
C GLY A 90 10.52 9.54 5.49
N GLU A 91 11.04 8.37 5.09
CA GLU A 91 12.01 8.19 4.00
C GLU A 91 11.51 8.69 2.63
N TYR A 92 10.20 8.66 2.38
CA TYR A 92 9.57 9.09 1.14
C TYR A 92 9.14 10.57 1.16
N MET A 93 9.07 11.19 2.35
CA MET A 93 8.50 12.54 2.54
C MET A 93 9.51 13.69 2.44
N SER A 94 10.74 13.42 2.01
CA SER A 94 11.73 14.49 1.81
C SER A 94 11.36 15.40 0.63
N ASN A 95 11.63 16.71 0.74
CA ASN A 95 11.37 17.68 -0.34
C ASN A 95 12.03 17.28 -1.66
N SER A 96 13.24 16.70 -1.60
CA SER A 96 13.94 16.21 -2.78
C SER A 96 13.18 15.08 -3.47
N PHE A 97 12.59 14.16 -2.71
CA PHE A 97 11.81 13.06 -3.24
C PHE A 97 10.49 13.56 -3.84
N ILE A 98 9.76 14.41 -3.10
CA ILE A 98 8.49 14.98 -3.55
C ILE A 98 8.68 15.77 -4.85
N ASN A 99 9.68 16.66 -4.91
CA ASN A 99 9.99 17.45 -6.10
C ASN A 99 10.41 16.56 -7.28
N PHE A 100 11.12 15.46 -7.02
CA PHE A 100 11.49 14.51 -8.06
C PHE A 100 10.27 13.80 -8.67
N CYS A 101 9.24 13.53 -7.88
CA CYS A 101 8.01 12.88 -8.36
C CYS A 101 7.00 13.85 -8.99
N SER A 102 7.20 15.16 -8.84
CA SER A 102 6.33 16.17 -9.46
C SER A 102 6.67 16.50 -10.92
N HIS A 103 7.67 15.85 -11.51
CA HIS A 103 8.16 16.06 -12.87
C HIS A 103 8.16 14.77 -13.69
#